data_AF-A0A1N6RT27-F1
#
_entry.id   AF-A0A1N6RT27-F1
#
_cell.length_a   1.000
_cell.length_b   1.000
_cell.length_c   1.000
_cell.angle_alpha   90.00
_cell.angle_beta   90.00
_cell.angle_gamma   90.00
#
_symmetry.space_group_name_H-M   'P 1'
#
loop_
_entity.id
_entity.type
_entity.pdbx_description
1 polymer ?
#
loop_
_entity_poly.entity_id
_entity_poly.type
_entity_poly.pdbx_seq_one_letter_code
_entity_poly.pdbx_strand_id
1 'polypeptide(L)'
;MRQPTILILATGASVIAHALVLSLPGWPAHVGIEPPVLHATLVVAEPKPAVDLAAVAAPPPPVVREQPKPRPKPKPSPARAVEAPPAVPLTAPSAGDAGEIAIAAPAAAEVQAADEVPPAVDAAPVADAAAELVAAADLKGFNVTGWPERGSIRFRVHLGEGGFAVGEAQHEWSHDGKRYRMSVAVRTTGVVGMFRSFHYAQSSAGSVGREGLKPERFSVEQSRKTPASAEFDWDARKVTMKRGAKERVADLRPGDQDLLSLWHQIGIVGAVSGSTELNVITGREATPSAVEVVGPEKLPLPIGLLDTVRVRAEARNGSLTIDIWLARNYGMLPVRIRVVDDKGEVLDQQAVELRLSPPGSAGDEPAVAGSGGERAEEGMIELRAEDNAFAHPTIGN
;
A
#
# COMPACT_ATOMS: atom_id res chain seq x y z
N MET A 1 26.82 46.70 -13.26
CA MET A 1 26.40 46.99 -11.86
C MET A 1 24.97 47.54 -11.74
N ARG A 2 24.02 47.27 -12.66
CA ARG A 2 22.65 47.85 -12.63
C ARG A 2 21.51 46.90 -12.22
N GLN A 3 21.74 45.59 -12.17
CA GLN A 3 20.70 44.62 -11.82
C GLN A 3 20.32 44.51 -10.33
N PRO A 4 21.23 44.66 -9.34
CA PRO A 4 20.83 44.48 -7.94
C PRO A 4 19.91 45.60 -7.44
N THR A 5 20.05 46.81 -7.98
CA THR A 5 19.22 47.97 -7.62
C THR A 5 17.76 47.81 -8.06
N ILE A 6 17.53 47.18 -9.23
CA ILE A 6 16.18 46.94 -9.76
C ILE A 6 15.45 45.89 -8.92
N LEU A 7 16.14 44.83 -8.51
CA LEU A 7 15.59 43.81 -7.62
C LEU A 7 15.20 44.40 -6.26
N ILE A 8 16.08 45.19 -5.62
CA ILE A 8 15.78 45.82 -4.33
C ILE A 8 14.57 46.77 -4.42
N LEU A 9 14.47 47.55 -5.49
CA LEU A 9 13.33 48.43 -5.72
C LEU A 9 12.03 47.66 -5.95
N ALA A 10 12.08 46.54 -6.69
CA ALA A 10 10.91 45.70 -6.92
C ALA A 10 10.42 45.02 -5.63
N THR A 11 11.33 44.51 -4.79
CA THR A 11 10.96 43.92 -3.50
C THR A 11 10.37 44.97 -2.56
N GLY A 12 10.96 46.17 -2.52
CA GLY A 12 10.45 47.29 -1.74
C GLY A 12 9.03 47.70 -2.16
N ALA A 13 8.79 47.81 -3.47
CA ALA A 13 7.47 48.13 -4.00
C ALA A 13 6.42 47.05 -3.65
N SER A 14 6.82 45.77 -3.70
CA SER A 14 5.93 44.65 -3.36
C SER A 14 5.54 44.66 -1.87
N VAL A 15 6.49 44.89 -0.97
CA VAL A 15 6.22 44.95 0.48
C VAL A 15 5.28 46.12 0.81
N ILE A 16 5.49 47.29 0.19
CA ILE A 16 4.62 48.46 0.38
C ILE A 16 3.22 48.17 -0.14
N ALA A 17 3.07 47.49 -1.28
CA ALA A 17 1.76 47.13 -1.82
C ALA A 17 0.98 46.19 -0.88
N HIS A 18 1.64 45.18 -0.31
CA HIS A 18 0.99 44.26 0.65
C HIS A 18 0.65 44.96 1.96
N ALA A 19 1.51 45.84 2.47
CA ALA A 19 1.22 46.63 3.67
C ALA A 19 0.02 47.55 3.46
N LEU A 20 -0.13 48.14 2.25
CA LEU A 20 -1.27 49.00 1.92
C LEU A 20 -2.59 48.20 1.87
N VAL A 21 -2.56 46.99 1.29
CA VAL A 21 -3.74 46.10 1.24
C VAL A 21 -4.17 45.66 2.63
N LEU A 22 -3.23 45.33 3.51
CA LEU A 22 -3.51 44.93 4.90
C LEU A 22 -3.97 46.09 5.80
N SER A 23 -3.69 47.33 5.40
CA SER A 23 -4.06 48.54 6.16
C SER A 23 -5.43 49.11 5.74
N LEU A 24 -6.09 48.53 4.74
CA LEU A 24 -7.43 48.93 4.33
C LEU A 24 -8.46 48.45 5.37
N PRO A 25 -9.27 49.35 5.96
CA PRO A 25 -10.31 48.96 6.89
C PRO A 25 -11.45 48.28 6.13
N GLY A 26 -11.66 46.99 6.39
CA GLY A 26 -12.68 46.19 5.70
C GLY A 26 -12.61 44.69 5.92
N TRP A 27 -11.54 44.16 6.53
CA TRP A 27 -11.54 42.78 6.98
C TRP A 27 -12.21 42.66 8.36
N PRO A 28 -13.36 41.98 8.49
CA PRO A 28 -13.84 41.60 9.81
C PRO A 28 -12.84 40.60 10.40
N ALA A 29 -12.04 41.06 11.36
CA ALA A 29 -11.42 40.18 12.33
C ALA A 29 -12.57 39.44 13.02
N HIS A 30 -12.79 38.19 12.62
CA HIS A 30 -13.75 37.31 13.28
C HIS A 30 -13.17 36.98 14.64
N VAL A 31 -13.45 37.85 15.60
CA VAL A 31 -13.31 37.56 17.03
C VAL A 31 -14.22 36.36 17.31
N GLY A 32 -13.63 35.33 17.90
CA GLY A 32 -14.23 34.02 18.08
C GLY A 32 -15.67 34.07 18.58
N ILE A 33 -16.58 33.62 17.72
CA ILE A 33 -17.88 33.11 18.15
C ILE A 33 -17.70 31.60 18.17
N GLU A 34 -17.68 31.04 19.37
CA GLU A 34 -17.71 29.60 19.61
C GLU A 34 -18.94 29.02 18.86
N PRO A 35 -18.79 27.99 18.00
CA PRO A 35 -19.93 27.40 17.33
C PRO A 35 -20.87 26.77 18.38
N PRO A 36 -22.20 26.82 18.18
CA PRO A 36 -23.12 26.20 19.11
C PRO A 36 -22.84 24.71 19.22
N VAL A 37 -22.61 24.24 20.45
CA VAL A 37 -22.39 22.82 20.75
C VAL A 37 -23.67 22.05 20.43
N LEU A 38 -23.62 21.19 19.41
CA LEU A 38 -24.73 20.31 19.05
C LEU A 38 -24.81 19.17 20.07
N HIS A 39 -25.78 19.24 20.99
CA HIS A 39 -26.13 18.11 21.84
C HIS A 39 -27.00 17.11 21.05
N ALA A 40 -26.39 16.03 20.58
CA ALA A 40 -27.12 14.89 20.04
C ALA A 40 -27.42 13.88 21.18
N THR A 41 -28.68 13.70 21.51
CA THR A 41 -29.13 12.64 22.43
C THR A 41 -29.67 11.47 21.61
N LEU A 42 -29.05 10.30 21.75
CA LEU A 42 -29.51 9.07 21.12
C LEU A 42 -30.79 8.59 21.84
N VAL A 43 -31.95 8.77 21.20
CA VAL A 43 -33.19 8.16 21.68
C VAL A 43 -33.23 6.74 21.15
N VAL A 44 -32.92 5.77 22.01
CA VAL A 44 -33.13 4.36 21.72
C VAL A 44 -34.63 4.13 21.65
N ALA A 45 -35.15 3.80 20.46
CA ALA A 45 -36.54 3.42 20.31
C ALA A 45 -36.80 2.12 21.09
N GLU A 46 -37.85 2.10 21.91
CA GLU A 46 -38.27 0.90 22.63
C GLU A 46 -38.53 -0.24 21.62
N PRO A 47 -38.00 -1.45 21.87
CA PRO A 47 -38.22 -2.58 20.99
C PRO A 47 -39.72 -2.92 20.97
N LYS A 48 -40.32 -2.87 19.77
CA LYS A 48 -41.66 -3.40 19.54
C LYS A 48 -41.70 -4.86 20.02
N PRO A 49 -42.70 -5.26 20.83
CA PRO A 49 -42.79 -6.63 21.30
C PRO A 49 -42.88 -7.57 20.10
N ALA A 50 -41.96 -8.53 20.04
CA ALA A 50 -41.95 -9.59 19.05
C ALA A 50 -43.27 -10.36 19.17
N VAL A 51 -43.98 -10.47 18.05
CA VAL A 51 -45.16 -11.32 17.92
C VAL A 51 -44.70 -12.76 18.13
N ASP A 52 -45.36 -13.44 19.05
CA ASP A 52 -45.13 -14.83 19.44
C ASP A 52 -45.20 -15.73 18.20
N LEU A 53 -44.05 -16.21 17.73
CA LEU A 53 -43.98 -17.21 16.67
C LEU A 53 -44.31 -18.56 17.30
N ALA A 54 -45.48 -19.08 16.92
CA ALA A 54 -45.95 -20.41 17.29
C ALA A 54 -44.84 -21.47 17.16
N ALA A 55 -44.74 -22.30 18.20
CA ALA A 55 -43.79 -23.39 18.31
C ALA A 55 -43.84 -24.34 17.09
N VAL A 56 -42.78 -24.33 16.30
CA VAL A 56 -42.51 -25.38 15.32
C VAL A 56 -41.94 -26.58 16.06
N ALA A 57 -42.59 -27.74 15.88
CA ALA A 57 -42.26 -29.00 16.51
C ALA A 57 -40.80 -29.42 16.27
N ALA A 58 -40.17 -29.95 17.31
CA ALA A 58 -38.80 -30.46 17.28
C ALA A 58 -38.66 -31.65 16.30
N PRO A 59 -37.56 -31.73 15.53
CA PRO A 59 -37.25 -32.92 14.76
C PRO A 59 -36.83 -34.09 15.68
N PRO A 60 -37.06 -35.35 15.27
CA PRO A 60 -36.70 -36.52 16.07
C PRO A 60 -35.17 -36.67 16.21
N PRO A 61 -34.70 -37.34 17.29
CA PRO A 61 -33.28 -37.46 17.59
C PRO A 61 -32.53 -38.32 16.56
N PRO A 62 -31.24 -38.04 16.32
CA PRO A 62 -30.43 -38.82 15.40
C PRO A 62 -30.14 -40.22 15.96
N VAL A 63 -30.33 -41.23 15.11
CA VAL A 63 -29.97 -42.62 15.38
C VAL A 63 -28.44 -42.73 15.52
N VAL A 64 -28.00 -43.17 16.70
CA VAL A 64 -26.60 -43.49 17.01
C VAL A 64 -26.12 -44.60 16.08
N ARG A 65 -25.15 -44.31 15.21
CA ARG A 65 -24.36 -45.33 14.50
C ARG A 65 -23.18 -45.73 15.39
N GLU A 66 -23.10 -47.02 15.72
CA GLU A 66 -22.03 -47.61 16.51
C GLU A 66 -20.66 -47.46 15.82
N GLN A 67 -19.64 -47.02 16.57
CA GLN A 67 -18.25 -47.03 16.13
C GLN A 67 -17.66 -48.45 16.23
N PRO A 68 -16.92 -48.93 15.21
CA PRO A 68 -16.15 -50.17 15.34
C PRO A 68 -14.88 -49.98 16.19
N LYS A 69 -14.62 -50.96 17.07
CA LYS A 69 -13.50 -51.03 18.03
C LYS A 69 -12.12 -51.11 17.37
N PRO A 70 -11.05 -50.57 18.00
CA PRO A 70 -9.68 -50.64 17.48
C PRO A 70 -9.01 -52.00 17.76
N ARG A 71 -8.22 -52.50 16.79
CA ARG A 71 -7.34 -53.67 16.95
C ARG A 71 -5.87 -53.26 17.17
N PRO A 72 -5.07 -54.09 17.88
CA PRO A 72 -3.83 -53.66 18.53
C PRO A 72 -2.56 -53.78 17.66
N LYS A 73 -1.54 -53.02 18.09
CA LYS A 73 -0.19 -52.84 17.51
C LYS A 73 0.68 -54.10 17.52
N PRO A 74 1.69 -54.16 16.64
CA PRO A 74 2.99 -54.74 16.96
C PRO A 74 4.15 -53.72 16.92
N LYS A 75 5.17 -53.96 17.74
CA LYS A 75 6.51 -53.35 17.82
C LYS A 75 7.51 -54.52 18.07
N PRO A 76 8.85 -54.34 18.07
CA PRO A 76 9.75 -53.43 17.33
C PRO A 76 10.99 -54.18 16.75
N SER A 77 11.96 -53.47 16.14
CA SER A 77 13.44 -53.50 16.39
C SER A 77 14.26 -53.04 15.12
N PRO A 78 15.58 -52.73 15.17
CA PRO A 78 16.07 -51.36 15.37
C PRO A 78 17.24 -50.92 14.43
N ALA A 79 17.75 -49.71 14.71
CA ALA A 79 19.08 -49.14 14.42
C ALA A 79 19.32 -48.43 13.07
N ARG A 80 19.67 -47.14 13.12
CA ARG A 80 21.08 -46.68 13.07
C ARG A 80 21.18 -45.16 13.26
N ALA A 81 22.14 -44.76 14.10
CA ALA A 81 22.57 -43.38 14.33
C ALA A 81 23.58 -42.92 13.27
N VAL A 82 23.48 -41.66 12.85
CA VAL A 82 24.56 -40.80 12.28
C VAL A 82 24.10 -39.35 12.58
N GLU A 83 24.61 -38.69 13.62
CA GLU A 83 25.88 -37.94 13.70
C GLU A 83 25.83 -36.60 12.93
N ALA A 84 25.85 -35.51 13.70
CA ALA A 84 25.98 -34.13 13.24
C ALA A 84 27.47 -33.73 13.19
N PRO A 85 27.85 -32.84 12.26
CA PRO A 85 29.05 -32.02 12.43
C PRO A 85 28.75 -30.50 12.35
N PRO A 86 29.73 -29.66 12.76
CA PRO A 86 29.50 -28.47 13.57
C PRO A 86 29.53 -27.15 12.81
N ALA A 87 29.10 -26.10 13.53
CA ALA A 87 29.26 -24.70 13.20
C ALA A 87 30.73 -24.25 13.23
N VAL A 88 31.11 -23.38 12.29
CA VAL A 88 32.21 -22.41 12.45
C VAL A 88 31.79 -21.05 11.86
N PRO A 89 32.21 -19.94 12.48
CA PRO A 89 31.75 -18.58 12.16
C PRO A 89 32.68 -17.89 11.16
N LEU A 90 32.14 -17.04 10.28
CA LEU A 90 32.90 -15.99 9.59
C LEU A 90 31.94 -14.88 9.15
N THR A 91 31.97 -13.78 9.91
CA THR A 91 32.45 -12.45 9.50
C THR A 91 31.58 -11.74 8.47
N ALA A 92 30.85 -10.74 8.98
CA ALA A 92 30.24 -9.69 8.19
C ALA A 92 31.29 -8.86 7.45
N PRO A 93 30.95 -8.38 6.24
CA PRO A 93 31.44 -7.10 5.77
C PRO A 93 30.28 -6.10 5.66
N SER A 94 30.48 -4.99 6.36
CA SER A 94 30.12 -3.61 6.05
C SER A 94 28.83 -3.36 5.25
N ALA A 95 27.84 -2.83 5.98
CA ALA A 95 26.78 -1.99 5.45
C ALA A 95 27.34 -0.84 4.60
N GLY A 96 26.64 -0.52 3.52
CA GLY A 96 26.92 0.63 2.67
C GLY A 96 25.88 0.75 1.56
N ASP A 97 24.94 1.69 1.78
CA ASP A 97 23.97 2.22 0.81
C ASP A 97 22.67 1.41 0.63
N ALA A 98 21.93 1.24 1.74
CA ALA A 98 20.55 0.81 1.76
C ALA A 98 19.59 1.98 1.47
N GLY A 99 18.39 1.64 0.99
CA GLY A 99 17.20 2.44 1.30
C GLY A 99 16.87 3.71 0.52
N GLU A 100 17.75 4.31 -0.29
CA GLU A 100 17.39 5.65 -0.80
C GLU A 100 16.32 5.63 -1.94
N ILE A 101 15.03 5.77 -1.61
CA ILE A 101 13.99 6.37 -2.46
C ILE A 101 13.96 7.86 -2.15
N ALA A 102 15.08 8.57 -2.38
CA ALA A 102 15.15 10.00 -2.11
C ALA A 102 14.31 10.78 -3.13
N ILE A 103 13.14 11.24 -2.67
CA ILE A 103 12.57 12.49 -3.12
C ILE A 103 13.01 13.52 -2.08
N ALA A 104 14.17 14.16 -2.28
CA ALA A 104 14.68 15.12 -1.31
C ALA A 104 13.67 16.29 -1.09
N ALA A 105 13.28 16.56 0.15
CA ALA A 105 12.57 17.77 0.58
C ALA A 105 13.55 18.91 0.95
N PRO A 106 13.14 20.20 0.92
CA PRO A 106 13.98 21.30 1.40
C PRO A 106 13.99 21.39 2.94
N ALA A 107 15.16 21.69 3.49
CA ALA A 107 15.42 21.86 4.91
C ALA A 107 14.64 23.07 5.49
N ALA A 108 13.92 22.83 6.59
CA ALA A 108 13.36 23.86 7.45
C ALA A 108 14.22 23.99 8.72
N ALA A 109 14.43 25.24 9.13
CA ALA A 109 15.33 25.66 10.18
C ALA A 109 14.90 25.22 11.59
N GLU A 110 15.92 25.04 12.44
CA GLU A 110 15.85 24.74 13.87
C GLU A 110 15.06 25.79 14.66
N VAL A 111 14.20 25.34 15.57
CA VAL A 111 13.84 26.09 16.78
C VAL A 111 13.87 25.14 17.98
N GLN A 112 14.54 25.60 19.03
CA GLN A 112 14.95 24.88 20.23
C GLN A 112 13.79 24.45 21.14
N ALA A 113 14.09 23.39 21.89
CA ALA A 113 13.30 22.81 22.97
C ALA A 113 13.13 23.75 24.18
N ALA A 114 12.00 23.62 24.85
CA ALA A 114 11.84 23.93 26.26
C ALA A 114 10.99 22.82 26.92
N ASP A 115 11.58 22.19 27.94
CA ASP A 115 10.97 21.28 28.91
C ASP A 115 9.85 21.97 29.68
N GLU A 116 8.69 21.30 29.84
CA GLU A 116 7.92 21.36 31.08
C GLU A 116 6.97 20.15 31.20
N VAL A 117 7.21 19.31 32.20
CA VAL A 117 6.38 18.17 32.61
C VAL A 117 5.40 18.61 33.71
N PRO A 118 4.11 18.26 33.62
CA PRO A 118 3.28 18.05 34.80
C PRO A 118 2.79 16.60 34.95
N PRO A 119 2.39 16.19 36.17
CA PRO A 119 2.48 14.82 36.63
C PRO A 119 1.28 13.93 36.30
N ALA A 120 1.56 12.63 36.44
CA ALA A 120 0.65 11.51 36.31
C ALA A 120 -0.61 11.62 37.18
N VAL A 121 -1.75 11.28 36.59
CA VAL A 121 -2.95 10.86 37.31
C VAL A 121 -3.21 9.38 37.04
N ASP A 122 -3.46 8.70 38.15
CA ASP A 122 -3.65 7.28 38.35
C ASP A 122 -4.86 6.76 37.55
N ALA A 123 -4.65 5.74 36.72
CA ALA A 123 -5.72 4.96 36.10
C ALA A 123 -5.43 3.48 36.31
N ALA A 124 -6.09 2.92 37.32
CA ALA A 124 -6.15 1.49 37.59
C ALA A 124 -6.86 0.73 36.44
N PRO A 125 -6.60 -0.58 36.28
CA PRO A 125 -6.61 -1.25 34.99
C PRO A 125 -8.00 -1.81 34.64
N VAL A 126 -8.39 -1.64 33.38
CA VAL A 126 -9.40 -2.50 32.75
C VAL A 126 -8.67 -3.37 31.74
N ALA A 127 -8.17 -4.50 32.25
CA ALA A 127 -7.78 -5.61 31.41
C ALA A 127 -9.03 -6.36 30.96
N ASP A 128 -8.96 -6.82 29.71
CA ASP A 128 -9.74 -7.91 29.13
C ASP A 128 -11.14 -7.59 28.59
N ALA A 129 -11.13 -6.90 27.46
CA ALA A 129 -11.92 -7.26 26.28
C ALA A 129 -11.14 -6.66 25.09
N ALA A 130 -10.09 -7.30 24.58
CA ALA A 130 -10.24 -8.58 23.90
C ALA A 130 -11.64 -8.71 23.27
N ALA A 131 -12.08 -7.66 22.57
CA ALA A 131 -12.43 -7.84 21.17
C ALA A 131 -11.22 -8.58 20.55
N GLU A 132 -11.11 -9.90 20.73
CA GLU A 132 -11.86 -10.82 19.89
C GLU A 132 -11.75 -10.22 18.49
N LEU A 133 -10.51 -10.17 17.99
CA LEU A 133 -10.07 -11.21 17.08
C LEU A 133 -11.24 -11.45 16.11
N VAL A 134 -11.75 -10.36 15.52
CA VAL A 134 -12.66 -10.40 14.38
C VAL A 134 -11.87 -11.21 13.38
N ALA A 135 -12.32 -12.45 13.25
CA ALA A 135 -11.44 -13.56 13.02
C ALA A 135 -10.60 -13.32 11.76
N ALA A 136 -9.33 -13.68 11.87
CA ALA A 136 -8.44 -13.95 10.75
C ALA A 136 -8.92 -15.17 9.94
N ALA A 137 -10.24 -15.31 9.74
CA ALA A 137 -10.90 -16.47 9.16
C ALA A 137 -11.58 -16.21 7.81
N ASP A 138 -11.70 -14.95 7.35
CA ASP A 138 -12.44 -14.66 6.10
C ASP A 138 -11.61 -13.96 5.00
N LEU A 139 -10.35 -14.38 4.85
CA LEU A 139 -9.54 -14.08 3.66
C LEU A 139 -9.30 -15.32 2.77
N LYS A 140 -9.96 -16.44 3.06
CA LYS A 140 -9.99 -17.61 2.18
C LYS A 140 -10.92 -17.35 0.99
N GLY A 141 -10.36 -17.15 -0.19
CA GLY A 141 -11.15 -17.07 -1.43
C GLY A 141 -10.58 -16.14 -2.49
N PHE A 142 -9.70 -15.22 -2.12
CA PHE A 142 -8.97 -14.43 -3.10
C PHE A 142 -7.86 -15.30 -3.69
N ASN A 143 -8.06 -15.60 -4.97
CA ASN A 143 -7.09 -16.24 -5.84
C ASN A 143 -6.99 -15.37 -7.11
N VAL A 144 -6.12 -15.74 -8.04
CA VAL A 144 -5.95 -15.04 -9.33
C VAL A 144 -7.26 -14.68 -10.05
N THR A 145 -8.33 -15.48 -9.89
CA THR A 145 -9.66 -15.21 -10.48
C THR A 145 -10.30 -13.92 -10.00
N GLY A 146 -9.99 -13.48 -8.77
CA GLY A 146 -10.49 -12.21 -8.22
C GLY A 146 -9.64 -11.00 -8.58
N TRP A 147 -8.51 -11.20 -9.26
CA TRP A 147 -7.63 -10.12 -9.70
C TRP A 147 -8.09 -9.59 -11.07
N PRO A 148 -8.37 -8.29 -11.22
CA PRO A 148 -8.84 -7.75 -12.49
C PRO A 148 -7.81 -7.87 -13.62
N GLU A 149 -8.26 -8.32 -14.79
CA GLU A 149 -7.42 -8.55 -15.99
C GLU A 149 -6.65 -7.32 -16.45
N ARG A 150 -7.21 -6.13 -16.26
CA ARG A 150 -6.58 -4.85 -16.57
C ARG A 150 -7.14 -3.77 -15.67
N GLY A 151 -6.27 -2.86 -15.25
CA GLY A 151 -6.70 -1.65 -14.60
C GLY A 151 -5.56 -0.65 -14.42
N SER A 152 -5.93 0.51 -13.90
CA SER A 152 -5.00 1.56 -13.53
C SER A 152 -5.45 2.26 -12.25
N ILE A 153 -4.48 2.67 -11.43
CA ILE A 153 -4.70 3.54 -10.27
C ILE A 153 -3.85 4.78 -10.44
N ARG A 154 -4.47 5.95 -10.31
CA ARG A 154 -3.75 7.20 -10.13
C ARG A 154 -3.68 7.51 -8.65
N PHE A 155 -2.48 7.80 -8.15
CA PHE A 155 -2.23 8.17 -6.78
C PHE A 155 -1.83 9.63 -6.67
N ARG A 156 -2.24 10.28 -5.58
CA ARG A 156 -1.58 11.47 -5.06
C ARG A 156 -0.44 11.02 -4.15
N VAL A 157 0.74 11.58 -4.37
CA VAL A 157 1.96 11.23 -3.64
C VAL A 157 2.28 12.33 -2.64
N HIS A 158 2.41 11.93 -1.38
CA HIS A 158 2.80 12.81 -0.27
C HIS A 158 4.18 12.40 0.25
N LEU A 159 4.94 13.38 0.70
CA LEU A 159 6.26 13.20 1.29
C LEU A 159 6.30 13.72 2.73
N GLY A 160 6.99 12.98 3.59
CA GLY A 160 7.14 13.29 5.01
C GLY A 160 5.90 12.96 5.83
N GLU A 161 6.08 12.93 7.15
CA GLU A 161 5.01 12.55 8.09
C GLU A 161 3.87 13.57 8.13
N GLY A 162 4.15 14.85 7.82
CA GLY A 162 3.16 15.92 7.69
C GLY A 162 2.37 15.92 6.37
N GLY A 163 2.65 14.98 5.44
CA GLY A 163 1.79 14.73 4.28
C GLY A 163 1.78 15.83 3.20
N PHE A 164 2.91 16.43 2.87
CA PHE A 164 2.96 17.45 1.81
C PHE A 164 2.82 16.78 0.43
N ALA A 165 1.81 17.16 -0.35
CA ALA A 165 1.60 16.62 -1.69
C ALA A 165 2.72 17.08 -2.65
N VAL A 166 3.48 16.13 -3.17
CA VAL A 166 4.66 16.38 -4.03
C VAL A 166 4.47 15.97 -5.48
N GLY A 167 3.46 15.15 -5.77
CA GLY A 167 3.30 14.60 -7.12
C GLY A 167 2.13 13.66 -7.29
N GLU A 168 2.15 12.98 -8.43
CA GLU A 168 1.21 11.92 -8.78
C GLU A 168 1.98 10.67 -9.22
N ALA A 169 1.38 9.50 -8.99
CA ALA A 169 1.85 8.24 -9.55
C ALA A 169 0.74 7.64 -10.42
N GLN A 170 1.12 7.12 -11.58
CA GLN A 170 0.25 6.31 -12.45
C GLN A 170 0.71 4.87 -12.34
N HIS A 171 -0.14 4.00 -11.82
CA HIS A 171 0.08 2.56 -11.72
C HIS A 171 -0.85 1.82 -12.66
N GLU A 172 -0.32 0.88 -13.44
CA GLU A 172 -1.05 0.15 -14.46
C GLU A 172 -0.68 -1.32 -14.40
N TRP A 173 -1.66 -2.19 -14.63
CA TRP A 173 -1.43 -3.62 -14.75
C TRP A 173 -2.31 -4.25 -15.82
N SER A 174 -1.86 -5.38 -16.33
CA SER A 174 -2.67 -6.29 -17.15
C SER A 174 -2.17 -7.73 -17.06
N HIS A 175 -3.06 -8.69 -17.30
CA HIS A 175 -2.72 -10.10 -17.44
C HIS A 175 -3.68 -10.84 -18.39
N ASP A 176 -3.20 -11.94 -18.98
CA ASP A 176 -4.02 -12.88 -19.77
C ASP A 176 -4.31 -14.20 -19.00
N GLY A 177 -4.05 -14.19 -17.69
CA GLY A 177 -4.17 -15.35 -16.80
C GLY A 177 -2.95 -16.29 -16.82
N LYS A 178 -2.00 -16.08 -17.73
CA LYS A 178 -0.72 -16.82 -17.81
C LYS A 178 0.49 -15.91 -17.65
N ARG A 179 0.39 -14.68 -18.13
CA ARG A 179 1.43 -13.65 -18.14
C ARG A 179 0.85 -12.38 -17.59
N TYR A 180 1.68 -11.61 -16.89
CA TYR A 180 1.30 -10.28 -16.43
C TYR A 180 2.34 -9.24 -16.85
N ARG A 181 1.90 -7.99 -16.86
CA ARG A 181 2.74 -6.80 -16.93
C ARG A 181 2.17 -5.74 -15.99
N MET A 182 3.05 -5.04 -15.31
CA MET A 182 2.72 -3.91 -14.46
C MET A 182 3.78 -2.82 -14.54
N SER A 183 3.37 -1.59 -14.32
CA SER A 183 4.26 -0.44 -14.27
C SER A 183 3.72 0.64 -13.35
N VAL A 184 4.60 1.34 -12.67
CA VAL A 184 4.28 2.56 -11.95
C VAL A 184 5.22 3.67 -12.39
N ALA A 185 4.68 4.86 -12.64
CA ALA A 185 5.44 6.05 -12.98
C ALA A 185 5.04 7.20 -12.07
N VAL A 186 6.02 7.77 -11.35
CA VAL A 186 5.86 8.91 -10.45
C VAL A 186 6.42 10.15 -11.10
N ARG A 187 5.65 11.24 -11.03
CA ARG A 187 6.04 12.57 -11.49
C ARG A 187 5.75 13.61 -10.41
N THR A 188 6.66 14.56 -10.23
CA THR A 188 6.35 15.76 -9.44
C THR A 188 5.33 16.62 -10.19
N THR A 189 4.39 17.22 -9.45
CA THR A 189 3.33 18.07 -10.01
C THR A 189 3.28 19.41 -9.26
N GLY A 190 2.49 20.36 -9.79
CA GLY A 190 2.30 21.67 -9.17
C GLY A 190 3.57 22.52 -9.07
N VAL A 191 3.63 23.38 -8.04
CA VAL A 191 4.76 24.30 -7.78
C VAL A 191 6.06 23.53 -7.58
N VAL A 192 6.01 22.35 -6.95
CA VAL A 192 7.19 21.47 -6.77
C VAL A 192 7.77 21.04 -8.12
N GLY A 193 6.92 20.65 -9.07
CA GLY A 193 7.33 20.25 -10.42
C GLY A 193 8.01 21.37 -11.21
N MET A 194 7.69 22.64 -10.94
CA MET A 194 8.33 23.80 -11.59
C MET A 194 9.78 23.99 -11.16
N PHE A 195 10.10 23.68 -9.90
CA PHE A 195 11.45 23.84 -9.36
C PHE A 195 12.27 22.55 -9.39
N ARG A 196 11.62 21.38 -9.50
CA ARG A 196 12.29 20.08 -9.48
C ARG A 196 11.51 19.04 -10.28
N SER A 197 11.94 18.79 -11.52
CA SER A 197 11.50 17.64 -12.29
C SER A 197 12.11 16.37 -11.70
N PHE A 198 11.25 15.51 -11.14
CA PHE A 198 11.60 14.18 -10.67
C PHE A 198 10.73 13.17 -11.41
N HIS A 199 11.40 12.24 -12.07
CA HIS A 199 10.81 11.08 -12.72
C HIS A 199 11.36 9.82 -12.07
N TYR A 200 10.45 8.92 -11.72
CA TYR A 200 10.73 7.59 -11.19
C TYR A 200 9.76 6.61 -11.84
N ALA A 201 10.27 5.49 -12.33
CA ALA A 201 9.46 4.46 -12.95
C ALA A 201 9.92 3.07 -12.50
N GLN A 202 8.97 2.17 -12.29
CA GLN A 202 9.23 0.75 -12.14
C GLN A 202 8.40 -0.03 -13.16
N SER A 203 8.92 -1.17 -13.59
CA SER A 203 8.13 -2.16 -14.33
C SER A 203 8.41 -3.56 -13.84
N SER A 204 7.39 -4.40 -13.81
CA SER A 204 7.50 -5.83 -13.53
C SER A 204 6.71 -6.63 -14.56
N ALA A 205 7.26 -7.75 -14.98
CA ALA A 205 6.59 -8.68 -15.87
C ALA A 205 7.01 -10.10 -15.56
N GLY A 206 6.09 -11.05 -15.76
CA GLY A 206 6.34 -12.44 -15.46
C GLY A 206 5.18 -13.34 -15.81
N SER A 207 5.13 -14.49 -15.16
CA SER A 207 4.06 -15.46 -15.29
C SER A 207 3.09 -15.39 -14.12
N VAL A 208 1.87 -15.88 -14.37
CA VAL A 208 0.80 -16.01 -13.39
C VAL A 208 0.59 -17.50 -13.18
N GLY A 209 0.80 -17.96 -11.94
CA GLY A 209 0.67 -19.36 -11.55
C GLY A 209 -0.39 -19.57 -10.47
N ARG A 210 -0.54 -20.81 -10.02
CA ARG A 210 -1.48 -21.17 -8.95
C ARG A 210 -1.15 -20.50 -7.61
N GLU A 211 0.13 -20.21 -7.40
CA GLU A 211 0.68 -19.52 -6.21
C GLU A 211 0.80 -18.01 -6.43
N GLY A 212 0.12 -17.46 -7.44
CA GLY A 212 0.16 -16.05 -7.79
C GLY A 212 1.25 -15.69 -8.79
N LEU A 213 1.79 -14.48 -8.66
CA LEU A 213 2.76 -13.88 -9.56
C LEU A 213 4.15 -14.51 -9.39
N LYS A 214 4.79 -14.75 -10.53
CA LYS A 214 6.19 -15.15 -10.63
C LYS A 214 6.93 -14.15 -11.52
N PRO A 215 7.53 -13.10 -10.92
CA PRO A 215 8.32 -12.13 -11.67
C PRO A 215 9.43 -12.77 -12.48
N GLU A 216 9.62 -12.33 -13.72
CA GLU A 216 10.73 -12.76 -14.57
C GLU A 216 11.70 -11.61 -14.85
N ARG A 217 11.15 -10.39 -14.93
CA ARG A 217 11.92 -9.16 -15.11
C ARG A 217 11.34 -8.05 -14.27
N PHE A 218 12.22 -7.30 -13.63
CA PHE A 218 11.92 -6.08 -12.92
C PHE A 218 12.91 -4.99 -13.33
N SER A 219 12.44 -3.76 -13.49
CA SER A 219 13.30 -2.60 -13.75
C SER A 219 12.90 -1.40 -12.91
N VAL A 220 13.89 -0.58 -12.59
CA VAL A 220 13.74 0.70 -11.90
C VAL A 220 14.55 1.76 -12.64
N GLU A 221 13.88 2.85 -12.99
CA GLU A 221 14.49 4.04 -13.57
C GLU A 221 14.21 5.23 -12.67
N GLN A 222 15.22 6.04 -12.40
CA GLN A 222 15.09 7.23 -11.57
C GLN A 222 15.98 8.34 -12.12
N SER A 223 15.44 9.56 -12.09
CA SER A 223 16.13 10.75 -12.55
C SER A 223 17.51 10.89 -11.90
N ARG A 224 18.55 11.04 -12.74
CA ARG A 224 19.96 11.22 -12.32
C ARG A 224 20.55 10.03 -11.53
N LYS A 225 19.92 8.86 -11.55
CA LYS A 225 20.44 7.63 -10.97
C LYS A 225 20.62 6.58 -12.08
N THR A 226 21.60 5.70 -11.91
CA THR A 226 21.79 4.56 -12.82
C THR A 226 20.58 3.62 -12.71
N PRO A 227 19.98 3.21 -13.84
CA PRO A 227 18.91 2.22 -13.86
C PRO A 227 19.32 0.93 -13.16
N ALA A 228 18.36 0.29 -12.49
CA ALA A 228 18.51 -1.01 -11.87
C ALA A 228 17.54 -2.01 -12.50
N SER A 229 17.91 -3.29 -12.50
CA SER A 229 17.05 -4.36 -12.99
C SER A 229 17.29 -5.65 -12.24
N ALA A 230 16.30 -6.52 -12.23
CA ALA A 230 16.44 -7.90 -11.78
C ALA A 230 15.86 -8.86 -12.82
N GLU A 231 16.58 -9.93 -13.09
CA GLU A 231 16.17 -11.05 -13.94
C GLU A 231 16.03 -12.28 -13.04
N PHE A 232 14.85 -12.91 -13.08
CA PHE A 232 14.53 -14.04 -12.22
C PHE A 232 14.56 -15.33 -13.05
N ASP A 233 15.41 -16.26 -12.64
CA ASP A 233 15.47 -17.62 -13.16
C ASP A 233 14.91 -18.57 -12.10
N TRP A 234 13.62 -18.88 -12.24
CA TRP A 234 12.92 -19.78 -11.32
C TRP A 234 13.37 -21.24 -11.42
N ASP A 235 13.87 -21.66 -12.58
CA ASP A 235 14.36 -23.01 -12.81
C ASP A 235 15.73 -23.19 -12.14
N ALA A 236 16.63 -22.22 -12.30
CA ALA A 236 17.92 -22.17 -11.62
C ALA A 236 17.82 -21.75 -10.15
N ARG A 237 16.66 -21.22 -9.72
CA ARG A 237 16.42 -20.61 -8.40
C ARG A 237 17.39 -19.48 -8.09
N LYS A 238 17.63 -18.60 -9.06
CA LYS A 238 18.53 -17.46 -8.93
C LYS A 238 17.89 -16.18 -9.44
N VAL A 239 18.20 -15.07 -8.78
CA VAL A 239 17.89 -13.73 -9.29
C VAL A 239 19.18 -12.95 -9.50
N THR A 240 19.30 -12.39 -10.70
CA THR A 240 20.45 -11.58 -11.10
C THR A 240 20.04 -10.12 -11.12
N MET A 241 20.63 -9.33 -10.25
CA MET A 241 20.38 -7.90 -10.07
C MET A 241 21.52 -7.09 -10.70
N LYS A 242 21.18 -6.14 -11.56
CA LYS A 242 22.15 -5.32 -12.30
C LYS A 242 21.90 -3.85 -12.06
N ARG A 243 22.97 -3.09 -11.82
CA ARG A 243 22.97 -1.63 -11.77
C ARG A 243 24.25 -1.07 -12.38
N GLY A 244 24.15 -0.54 -13.60
CA GLY A 244 25.32 -0.17 -14.39
C GLY A 244 26.22 -1.39 -14.62
N ALA A 245 27.50 -1.27 -14.30
CA ALA A 245 28.46 -2.38 -14.40
C ALA A 245 28.45 -3.35 -13.19
N LYS A 246 27.66 -3.07 -12.15
CA LYS A 246 27.58 -3.93 -10.96
C LYS A 246 26.51 -4.99 -11.17
N GLU A 247 26.88 -6.24 -10.89
CA GLU A 247 25.98 -7.39 -10.90
C GLU A 247 26.04 -8.12 -9.55
N ARG A 248 24.89 -8.59 -9.07
CA ARG A 248 24.76 -9.41 -7.87
C ARG A 248 23.79 -10.54 -8.13
N VAL A 249 24.06 -11.70 -7.56
CA VAL A 249 23.18 -12.87 -7.65
C VAL A 249 22.75 -13.29 -6.26
N ALA A 250 21.46 -13.60 -6.10
CA ALA A 250 20.90 -14.14 -4.86
C ALA A 250 20.08 -15.40 -5.14
N ASP A 251 19.84 -16.20 -4.11
CA ASP A 251 18.96 -17.38 -4.18
C ASP A 251 17.49 -16.94 -4.23
N LEU A 252 16.71 -17.60 -5.10
CA LEU A 252 15.26 -17.45 -5.15
C LEU A 252 14.56 -18.58 -4.40
N ARG A 253 13.54 -18.21 -3.63
CA ARG A 253 12.62 -19.11 -2.95
C ARG A 253 11.21 -18.95 -3.53
N PRO A 254 10.37 -19.99 -3.47
CA PRO A 254 8.97 -19.86 -3.82
C PRO A 254 8.32 -18.71 -3.06
N GLY A 255 7.59 -17.85 -3.77
CA GLY A 255 6.92 -16.69 -3.19
C GLY A 255 7.76 -15.42 -3.12
N ASP A 256 9.08 -15.46 -3.39
CA ASP A 256 9.89 -14.24 -3.52
C ASP A 256 9.32 -13.31 -4.60
N GLN A 257 9.37 -11.99 -4.38
CA GLN A 257 8.74 -11.01 -5.27
C GLN A 257 9.67 -9.83 -5.52
N ASP A 258 9.53 -9.19 -6.68
CA ASP A 258 10.02 -7.82 -6.81
C ASP A 258 9.11 -6.83 -6.06
N LEU A 259 9.63 -5.62 -5.83
CA LEU A 259 8.95 -4.60 -5.05
C LEU A 259 7.56 -4.21 -5.60
N LEU A 260 7.37 -4.20 -6.92
CA LEU A 260 6.11 -3.78 -7.55
C LEU A 260 5.08 -4.91 -7.53
N SER A 261 5.49 -6.12 -7.90
CA SER A 261 4.66 -7.32 -7.88
C SER A 261 4.18 -7.67 -6.48
N LEU A 262 4.96 -7.37 -5.44
CA LEU A 262 4.56 -7.54 -4.04
C LEU A 262 3.21 -6.88 -3.73
N TRP A 263 2.95 -5.69 -4.29
CA TRP A 263 1.71 -4.93 -4.03
C TRP A 263 0.45 -5.71 -4.43
N HIS A 264 0.55 -6.51 -5.49
CA HIS A 264 -0.57 -7.33 -5.98
C HIS A 264 -0.52 -8.76 -5.47
N GLN A 265 0.68 -9.34 -5.32
CA GLN A 265 0.86 -10.73 -4.91
C GLN A 265 0.12 -11.04 -3.60
N ILE A 266 0.19 -10.13 -2.64
CA ILE A 266 -0.47 -10.26 -1.35
C ILE A 266 -2.00 -10.33 -1.51
N GLY A 267 -2.57 -9.52 -2.42
CA GLY A 267 -3.99 -9.55 -2.74
C GLY A 267 -4.41 -10.81 -3.50
N ILE A 268 -3.52 -11.36 -4.33
CA ILE A 268 -3.78 -12.54 -5.18
C ILE A 268 -3.73 -13.85 -4.41
N VAL A 269 -2.74 -14.05 -3.55
CA VAL A 269 -2.58 -15.32 -2.79
C VAL A 269 -3.48 -15.37 -1.56
N GLY A 270 -4.10 -14.24 -1.24
CA GLY A 270 -4.80 -14.04 0.01
C GLY A 270 -3.81 -13.71 1.13
N ALA A 271 -4.26 -12.87 2.06
CA ALA A 271 -3.50 -12.55 3.25
C ALA A 271 -3.60 -13.77 4.19
N VAL A 272 -2.59 -14.64 4.15
CA VAL A 272 -2.50 -15.78 5.08
C VAL A 272 -2.38 -15.22 6.49
N SER A 273 -3.24 -15.68 7.38
CA SER A 273 -3.22 -15.31 8.79
C SER A 273 -1.87 -15.69 9.42
N GLY A 274 -0.98 -14.71 9.61
CA GLY A 274 0.36 -14.90 10.17
C GLY A 274 1.44 -14.09 9.45
N SER A 275 2.67 -14.17 9.97
CA SER A 275 3.86 -13.61 9.31
C SER A 275 4.45 -14.63 8.35
N THR A 276 4.66 -14.24 7.09
CA THR A 276 5.37 -15.04 6.08
C THR A 276 6.67 -14.34 5.72
N GLU A 277 7.75 -15.10 5.53
CA GLU A 277 9.01 -14.56 5.05
C GLU A 277 9.19 -14.80 3.56
N LEU A 278 9.59 -13.76 2.84
CA LEU A 278 10.00 -13.82 1.43
C LEU A 278 11.11 -12.81 1.18
N ASN A 279 11.88 -13.00 0.11
CA ASN A 279 12.77 -11.95 -0.35
C ASN A 279 12.00 -10.92 -1.17
N VAL A 280 12.20 -9.64 -0.85
CA VAL A 280 11.75 -8.51 -1.67
C VAL A 280 12.94 -8.02 -2.49
N ILE A 281 12.79 -8.03 -3.81
CA ILE A 281 13.84 -7.66 -4.76
C ILE A 281 13.59 -6.22 -5.23
N THR A 282 14.56 -5.32 -4.98
CA THR A 282 14.49 -3.90 -5.36
C THR A 282 15.30 -3.57 -6.62
N GLY A 283 15.78 -4.60 -7.34
CA GLY A 283 16.69 -4.47 -8.49
C GLY A 283 18.15 -4.23 -8.12
N ARG A 284 18.43 -3.87 -6.86
CA ARG A 284 19.79 -3.70 -6.31
C ARG A 284 20.17 -4.81 -5.35
N GLU A 285 19.19 -5.23 -4.56
CA GLU A 285 19.33 -6.19 -3.47
C GLU A 285 18.07 -7.05 -3.37
N ALA A 286 18.27 -8.27 -2.87
CA ALA A 286 17.23 -9.18 -2.46
C ALA A 286 17.27 -9.25 -0.94
N THR A 287 16.26 -8.66 -0.30
CA THR A 287 16.25 -8.49 1.15
C THR A 287 15.18 -9.39 1.74
N PRO A 288 15.52 -10.25 2.72
CA PRO A 288 14.51 -10.99 3.46
C PRO A 288 13.57 -10.03 4.18
N SER A 289 12.27 -10.21 4.00
CA SER A 289 11.23 -9.36 4.56
C SER A 289 10.14 -10.20 5.22
N ALA A 290 9.67 -9.72 6.36
CA ALA A 290 8.48 -10.23 7.02
C ALA A 290 7.25 -9.57 6.41
N VAL A 291 6.29 -10.38 5.96
CA VAL A 291 4.99 -9.90 5.50
C VAL A 291 3.95 -10.33 6.50
N GLU A 292 3.23 -9.36 7.08
CA GLU A 292 2.21 -9.61 8.09
C GLU A 292 0.90 -8.90 7.75
N VAL A 293 -0.22 -9.60 8.01
CA VAL A 293 -1.54 -9.02 7.92
C VAL A 293 -1.79 -8.22 9.19
N VAL A 294 -1.88 -6.89 9.06
CA VAL A 294 -2.10 -6.00 10.20
C VAL A 294 -3.57 -6.00 10.60
N GLY A 295 -4.48 -6.06 9.63
CA GLY A 295 -5.90 -6.27 9.88
C GLY A 295 -6.85 -5.48 8.98
N PRO A 296 -8.16 -5.68 9.14
CA PRO A 296 -9.18 -4.91 8.43
C PRO A 296 -9.23 -3.45 8.90
N GLU A 297 -9.38 -2.52 7.96
CA GLU A 297 -9.45 -1.08 8.21
C GLU A 297 -10.44 -0.41 7.26
N LYS A 298 -11.31 0.47 7.78
CA LYS A 298 -12.10 1.39 6.94
C LYS A 298 -11.26 2.62 6.65
N LEU A 299 -10.85 2.78 5.40
CA LEU A 299 -9.86 3.78 5.00
C LEU A 299 -10.54 4.90 4.20
N PRO A 300 -10.59 6.15 4.71
CA PRO A 300 -11.00 7.29 3.90
C PRO A 300 -9.90 7.64 2.91
N LEU A 301 -10.25 7.70 1.63
CA LEU A 301 -9.39 8.15 0.53
C LEU A 301 -10.13 9.19 -0.32
N PRO A 302 -9.43 9.92 -1.19
CA PRO A 302 -10.07 10.80 -2.16
C PRO A 302 -11.16 10.10 -2.99
N ILE A 303 -10.95 8.82 -3.36
CA ILE A 303 -11.94 7.98 -4.07
C ILE A 303 -13.10 7.45 -3.21
N GLY A 304 -13.21 7.86 -1.94
CA GLY A 304 -14.28 7.46 -1.02
C GLY A 304 -13.80 6.70 0.21
N LEU A 305 -14.76 6.30 1.06
CA LEU A 305 -14.50 5.44 2.21
C LEU A 305 -14.47 3.97 1.75
N LEU A 306 -13.32 3.32 1.86
CA LEU A 306 -13.12 1.95 1.38
C LEU A 306 -12.96 0.95 2.53
N ASP A 307 -13.56 -0.23 2.37
CA ASP A 307 -13.26 -1.39 3.20
C ASP A 307 -11.95 -2.04 2.73
N THR A 308 -10.91 -1.94 3.56
CA THR A 308 -9.55 -2.39 3.23
C THR A 308 -9.00 -3.40 4.23
N VAL A 309 -7.95 -4.11 3.84
CA VAL A 309 -7.06 -4.86 4.74
C VAL A 309 -5.67 -4.26 4.61
N ARG A 310 -5.08 -3.88 5.74
CA ARG A 310 -3.69 -3.41 5.80
C ARG A 310 -2.74 -4.59 5.95
N VAL A 311 -1.72 -4.62 5.11
CA VAL A 311 -0.62 -5.58 5.17
C VAL A 311 0.69 -4.81 5.26
N ARG A 312 1.60 -5.29 6.10
CA ARG A 312 2.92 -4.70 6.29
C ARG A 312 3.99 -5.64 5.77
N ALA A 313 4.91 -5.12 4.98
CA ALA A 313 6.15 -5.77 4.60
C ALA A 313 7.34 -5.02 5.22
N GLU A 314 8.10 -5.68 6.07
CA GLU A 314 9.24 -5.09 6.78
C GLU A 314 10.51 -5.87 6.46
N ALA A 315 11.50 -5.18 5.92
CA ALA A 315 12.81 -5.75 5.65
C ALA A 315 13.53 -6.11 6.96
N ARG A 316 14.09 -7.31 7.06
CA ARG A 316 14.75 -7.82 8.29
C ARG A 316 15.97 -7.01 8.72
N ASN A 317 16.56 -6.24 7.81
CA ASN A 317 17.66 -5.32 8.09
C ASN A 317 17.19 -3.89 8.44
N GLY A 318 15.88 -3.67 8.58
CA GLY A 318 15.29 -2.35 8.86
C GLY A 318 15.36 -1.36 7.69
N SER A 319 15.79 -1.80 6.50
CA SER A 319 16.04 -0.88 5.38
C SER A 319 14.79 -0.31 4.73
N LEU A 320 13.64 -0.95 4.94
CA LEU A 320 12.41 -0.64 4.26
C LEU A 320 11.21 -1.21 5.04
N THR A 321 10.21 -0.36 5.28
CA THR A 321 8.89 -0.78 5.75
C THR A 321 7.84 -0.30 4.75
N ILE A 322 6.92 -1.18 4.37
CA ILE A 322 5.85 -0.88 3.41
C ILE A 322 4.52 -1.29 4.03
N ASP A 323 3.63 -0.34 4.24
CA ASP A 323 2.22 -0.62 4.52
C ASP A 323 1.42 -0.53 3.21
N ILE A 324 0.60 -1.53 2.94
CA ILE A 324 -0.23 -1.65 1.74
C ILE A 324 -1.67 -1.87 2.18
N TRP A 325 -2.57 -0.99 1.76
CA TRP A 325 -4.01 -1.13 1.99
C TRP A 325 -4.67 -1.72 0.75
N LEU A 326 -5.23 -2.91 0.89
CA LEU A 326 -5.87 -3.67 -0.18
C LEU A 326 -7.39 -3.52 -0.08
N ALA A 327 -8.04 -3.03 -1.14
CA ALA A 327 -9.49 -2.79 -1.14
C ALA A 327 -10.30 -4.07 -1.39
N ARG A 328 -11.05 -4.52 -0.37
CA ARG A 328 -11.78 -5.82 -0.38
C ARG A 328 -12.79 -5.92 -1.52
N ASN A 329 -13.50 -4.84 -1.80
CA ASN A 329 -14.58 -4.81 -2.79
C ASN A 329 -14.09 -4.54 -4.22
N TYR A 330 -12.78 -4.40 -4.42
CA TYR A 330 -12.16 -4.08 -5.71
C TYR A 330 -11.02 -5.04 -6.02
N GLY A 331 -11.23 -6.35 -5.80
CA GLY A 331 -10.25 -7.39 -6.16
C GLY A 331 -8.95 -7.33 -5.35
N MET A 332 -9.01 -6.84 -4.10
CA MET A 332 -7.85 -6.68 -3.21
C MET A 332 -6.74 -5.81 -3.82
N LEU A 333 -7.11 -4.78 -4.58
CA LEU A 333 -6.14 -3.88 -5.22
C LEU A 333 -5.49 -2.90 -4.22
N PRO A 334 -4.22 -2.53 -4.42
CA PRO A 334 -3.48 -1.62 -3.53
C PRO A 334 -3.93 -0.17 -3.71
N VAL A 335 -4.86 0.29 -2.87
CA VAL A 335 -5.45 1.65 -2.94
C VAL A 335 -4.68 2.68 -2.12
N ARG A 336 -3.78 2.24 -1.24
CA ARG A 336 -2.79 3.10 -0.57
C ARG A 336 -1.50 2.33 -0.33
N ILE A 337 -0.37 2.99 -0.56
CA ILE A 337 0.97 2.43 -0.31
C ILE A 337 1.76 3.46 0.48
N ARG A 338 2.17 3.11 1.69
CA ARG A 338 3.02 3.94 2.53
C ARG A 338 4.37 3.26 2.71
N VAL A 339 5.42 3.90 2.23
CA VAL A 339 6.81 3.42 2.32
C VAL A 339 7.56 4.27 3.34
N VAL A 340 8.34 3.61 4.19
CA VAL A 340 9.29 4.24 5.11
C VAL A 340 10.66 3.62 4.84
N ASP A 341 11.65 4.45 4.56
CA ASP A 341 13.03 4.00 4.39
C ASP A 341 13.82 3.95 5.71
N ASP A 342 15.10 3.59 5.64
CA ASP A 342 16.01 3.51 6.79
C ASP A 342 16.31 4.86 7.44
N LYS A 343 16.09 5.96 6.73
CA LYS A 343 16.23 7.33 7.24
C LYS A 343 14.94 7.85 7.87
N GLY A 344 13.85 7.07 7.82
CA GLY A 344 12.52 7.48 8.26
C GLY A 344 11.82 8.41 7.27
N GLU A 345 12.32 8.58 6.04
CA GLU A 345 11.61 9.32 5.01
C GLU A 345 10.34 8.56 4.63
N VAL A 346 9.20 9.26 4.69
CA VAL A 346 7.88 8.68 4.41
C VAL A 346 7.42 9.09 3.02
N LEU A 347 7.06 8.12 2.20
CA LEU A 347 6.35 8.32 0.94
C LEU A 347 4.96 7.68 1.05
N ASP A 348 3.89 8.47 0.94
CA ASP A 348 2.51 7.99 1.04
C ASP A 348 1.75 8.23 -0.26
N GLN A 349 1.37 7.15 -0.93
CA GLN A 349 0.61 7.14 -2.17
C GLN A 349 -0.85 6.81 -1.87
N GLN A 350 -1.76 7.74 -2.14
CA GLN A 350 -3.19 7.59 -1.87
C GLN A 350 -3.99 7.64 -3.17
N ALA A 351 -4.83 6.63 -3.43
CA ALA A 351 -5.58 6.56 -4.67
C ALA A 351 -6.55 7.75 -4.81
N VAL A 352 -6.46 8.42 -5.97
CA VAL A 352 -7.36 9.50 -6.40
C VAL A 352 -8.21 9.08 -7.59
N GLU A 353 -7.85 7.98 -8.25
CA GLU A 353 -8.65 7.38 -9.32
C GLU A 353 -8.34 5.89 -9.43
N LEU A 354 -9.37 5.08 -9.63
CA LEU A 354 -9.27 3.64 -9.89
C LEU A 354 -10.11 3.33 -11.13
N ARG A 355 -9.49 2.72 -12.14
CA ARG A 355 -10.12 2.29 -13.38
C ARG A 355 -9.91 0.80 -13.58
N LEU A 356 -10.98 0.04 -13.81
CA LEU A 356 -10.94 -1.40 -14.04
C LEU A 356 -11.68 -1.75 -15.31
N SER A 357 -11.01 -2.47 -16.22
CA SER A 357 -11.72 -3.06 -17.35
C SER A 357 -12.74 -4.09 -16.83
N PRO A 358 -13.94 -4.16 -17.42
CA PRO A 358 -14.92 -5.16 -17.03
C PRO A 358 -14.37 -6.56 -17.33
N PRO A 359 -14.65 -7.55 -16.45
CA PRO A 359 -14.19 -8.92 -16.65
C PRO A 359 -14.72 -9.47 -17.99
N GLY A 360 -13.83 -10.00 -18.84
CA GLY A 360 -14.21 -10.66 -20.09
C GLY A 360 -14.20 -9.80 -21.37
N SER A 361 -13.52 -8.65 -21.37
CA SER A 361 -13.40 -7.76 -22.55
C SER A 361 -12.31 -8.16 -23.56
N ALA A 362 -11.74 -9.37 -23.44
CA ALA A 362 -10.77 -9.89 -24.42
C ALA A 362 -11.38 -11.02 -25.26
N GLY A 363 -11.95 -10.66 -26.42
CA GLY A 363 -12.38 -11.64 -27.41
C GLY A 363 -13.23 -11.12 -28.56
N ASP A 364 -12.84 -10.03 -29.24
CA ASP A 364 -12.94 -10.02 -30.71
C ASP A 364 -12.15 -8.86 -31.36
N GLU A 365 -11.58 -9.20 -32.52
CA GLU A 365 -11.01 -8.39 -33.60
C GLU A 365 -9.51 -7.96 -33.62
N PRO A 366 -8.78 -8.34 -34.69
CA PRO A 366 -7.51 -7.71 -35.05
C PRO A 366 -7.79 -6.26 -35.50
N ALA A 367 -6.95 -5.33 -35.05
CA ALA A 367 -7.01 -3.93 -35.41
C ALA A 367 -7.02 -3.75 -36.95
N VAL A 368 -8.21 -3.50 -37.51
CA VAL A 368 -8.35 -2.84 -38.80
C VAL A 368 -8.37 -1.34 -38.51
N ALA A 369 -7.46 -0.60 -39.14
CA ALA A 369 -7.32 0.83 -38.96
C ALA A 369 -8.61 1.57 -39.35
N GLY A 370 -9.21 2.31 -38.41
CA GLY A 370 -10.27 3.27 -38.68
C GLY A 370 -11.22 3.50 -37.50
N SER A 371 -11.11 4.67 -36.87
CA SER A 371 -12.12 5.31 -36.00
C SER A 371 -12.85 4.42 -34.98
N GLY A 372 -12.36 4.38 -33.74
CA GLY A 372 -13.04 3.70 -32.63
C GLY A 372 -12.59 4.21 -31.27
N GLY A 373 -12.62 5.53 -31.05
CA GLY A 373 -12.23 6.15 -29.78
C GLY A 373 -13.30 6.09 -28.69
N GLU A 374 -14.57 5.83 -29.03
CA GLU A 374 -15.69 5.97 -28.08
C GLU A 374 -16.21 4.65 -27.48
N ARG A 375 -15.87 3.48 -28.04
CA ARG A 375 -16.51 2.21 -27.62
C ARG A 375 -15.79 1.42 -26.53
N ALA A 376 -14.54 1.77 -26.20
CA ALA A 376 -13.75 1.08 -25.18
C ALA A 376 -13.99 1.59 -23.75
N GLU A 377 -14.63 2.75 -23.59
CA GLU A 377 -14.87 3.37 -22.27
C GLU A 377 -16.21 2.95 -21.64
N GLU A 378 -17.19 2.47 -22.42
CA GLU A 378 -18.58 2.24 -21.98
C GLU A 378 -18.79 1.10 -20.95
N GLY A 379 -17.74 0.41 -20.49
CA GLY A 379 -17.85 -0.70 -19.54
C GLY A 379 -16.88 -0.66 -18.36
N MET A 380 -16.06 0.39 -18.23
CA MET A 380 -15.01 0.46 -17.20
C MET A 380 -15.62 0.80 -15.83
N ILE A 381 -15.29 0.03 -14.78
CA ILE A 381 -15.58 0.45 -13.41
C ILE A 381 -14.60 1.57 -13.08
N GLU A 382 -15.12 2.74 -12.75
CA GLU A 382 -14.33 3.91 -12.47
C GLU A 382 -14.73 4.55 -11.14
N LEU A 383 -13.75 4.80 -10.28
CA LEU A 383 -13.89 5.64 -9.10
C LEU A 383 -12.96 6.83 -9.29
N ARG A 384 -13.50 8.05 -9.26
CA ARG A 384 -12.69 9.26 -9.26
C ARG A 384 -12.89 10.08 -8.00
N ALA A 385 -11.89 10.87 -7.63
CA ALA A 385 -11.98 11.77 -6.50
C ALA A 385 -13.10 12.81 -6.68
N GLU A 386 -13.32 13.29 -7.90
CA GLU A 386 -14.38 14.24 -8.25
C GLU A 386 -15.80 13.68 -8.08
N ASP A 387 -15.97 12.36 -8.19
CA ASP A 387 -17.28 11.71 -8.02
C ASP A 387 -17.66 11.54 -6.54
N ASN A 388 -16.68 11.72 -5.64
CA ASN A 388 -16.88 11.62 -4.21
C ASN A 388 -17.36 12.97 -3.64
N ALA A 389 -18.66 13.06 -3.36
CA ALA A 389 -19.29 14.24 -2.74
C ALA A 389 -18.69 14.65 -1.38
N PHE A 390 -17.91 13.77 -0.72
CA PHE A 390 -17.18 14.06 0.51
C PHE A 390 -15.73 14.52 0.30
N ALA A 391 -15.18 14.42 -0.92
CA ALA A 391 -13.81 14.87 -1.24
C ALA A 391 -13.71 16.39 -1.40
N HIS A 392 -14.85 17.05 -1.62
CA HIS A 392 -14.99 18.50 -1.53
C HIS A 392 -15.66 18.83 -0.20
N PRO A 393 -14.95 19.30 0.84
CA PRO A 393 -15.62 20.15 1.80
C PRO A 393 -16.13 21.33 0.99
N THR A 394 -17.41 21.30 0.67
CA THR A 394 -18.09 22.47 0.14
C THR A 394 -17.96 23.48 1.26
N ILE A 395 -17.03 24.42 1.11
CA ILE A 395 -16.97 25.61 1.96
C ILE A 395 -18.22 26.39 1.56
N GLY A 396 -19.34 25.99 2.15
CA GLY A 396 -20.61 26.67 2.06
C GLY A 396 -20.58 27.83 3.05
N ASN A 397 -20.32 29.01 2.48
CA ASN A 397 -20.51 30.38 2.99
C ASN A 397 -20.01 30.74 4.39
#